data_AF-A0A915LFK6-F1
#
_entry.id   AF-A0A915LFK6-F1
#
_cell.length_a   1.000
_cell.length_b   1.000
_cell.length_c   1.000
_cell.angle_alpha   90.00
_cell.angle_beta   90.00
_cell.angle_gamma   90.00
#
_symmetry.space_group_name_H-M   'P 1'
#
loop_
_entity.id
_entity.type
_entity.pdbx_description
1 polymer ?
#
loop_
_entity_poly.entity_id
_entity_poly.type
_entity_poly.pdbx_seq_one_letter_code
_entity_poly.pdbx_strand_id
1 'polypeptide(L)'
;MSSRYDATEELSGAEYLASIYGTEKDKVNCSFFFKIGACRHGDKCLRAHHRPTFSNTVLLKNFYHSPALAQPDAYDNLKLGKTDNLDQQHFDEFYEEVFTEMERKYGPVEELNICENIGEHMVGNVYVKFVYEKDAEKAVQGLENRWFNGHPIYAELSPVSDFREARCRQHEISTCVKGGFCNFMHLKDVSDDVYERCYGGKGFYADDGYDDRRDRQIETLMRCECLSEQEVKVLCAKAREILMQEGNVQRIDAPVTICGDVHGQFHDLMELFRVGGQVPETNYLFLGDFVDRGFYSVETFLLLLALKIRYPDRMMLIRGNHESRQITQVYGFYDECLRKYGSAVVWRCCTEVFDCLSLSAVINGRIFCVHGGLSPSIQTIDQIRTIDRKQEDSVGFGVSPRGAGYLFGSDVVKNFCETNNIDMIARAHQLVMEGYKWHFNETDNRGAPAKKPQPDYFL
;
A
#
# COMPACT_ATOMS: atom_id res chain seq x y z
N MET A 1 36.44 30.50 0.28
CA MET A 1 35.57 30.41 -0.91
C MET A 1 34.64 29.23 -0.71
N SER A 2 33.40 29.49 -0.28
CA SER A 2 32.29 28.53 -0.31
C SER A 2 31.03 29.38 -0.29
N SER A 3 30.41 29.59 -1.45
CA SER A 3 29.11 30.25 -1.57
C SER A 3 28.03 29.18 -1.58
N ARG A 4 27.16 29.21 -0.57
CA ARG A 4 25.89 28.51 -0.60
C ARG A 4 24.99 29.23 -1.61
N TYR A 5 24.43 28.48 -2.56
CA TYR A 5 23.34 28.93 -3.40
C TYR A 5 22.04 28.80 -2.58
N ASP A 6 21.51 29.92 -2.11
CA ASP A 6 20.09 30.03 -1.75
C ASP A 6 19.33 30.42 -3.03
N ALA A 7 18.53 29.49 -3.54
CA ALA A 7 17.55 29.78 -4.58
C ALA A 7 16.21 30.07 -3.92
N THR A 8 15.95 31.34 -3.60
CA THR A 8 14.61 31.83 -3.32
C THR A 8 14.02 32.33 -4.64
N GLU A 9 13.18 31.54 -5.29
CA GLU A 9 12.30 32.05 -6.35
C GLU A 9 11.30 33.03 -5.72
N GLU A 10 11.40 34.30 -6.06
CA GLU A 10 10.40 35.31 -5.70
C GLU A 10 9.13 35.08 -6.54
N LEU A 11 8.10 34.51 -5.89
CA LEU A 11 6.76 34.38 -6.47
C LEU A 11 6.23 35.77 -6.87
N SER A 12 5.60 35.88 -8.04
CA SER A 12 5.02 37.16 -8.49
C SER A 12 3.91 37.63 -7.55
N GLY A 13 3.62 38.93 -7.50
CA GLY A 13 2.61 39.49 -6.59
C GLY A 13 1.21 38.88 -6.73
N ALA A 14 0.83 38.43 -7.92
CA ALA A 14 -0.44 37.74 -8.14
C ALA A 14 -0.42 36.27 -7.68
N GLU A 15 0.71 35.56 -7.85
CA GLU A 15 0.90 34.18 -7.40
C GLU A 15 1.06 34.11 -5.87
N TYR A 16 1.74 35.09 -5.27
CA TYR A 16 1.81 35.25 -3.82
C TYR A 16 0.42 35.50 -3.24
N LEU A 17 -0.37 36.42 -3.83
CA LEU A 17 -1.75 36.66 -3.41
C LEU A 17 -2.65 35.43 -3.61
N ALA A 18 -2.51 34.67 -4.70
CA ALA A 18 -3.25 33.42 -4.92
C ALA A 18 -2.84 32.30 -3.95
N SER A 19 -1.57 32.25 -3.52
CA SER A 19 -1.09 31.31 -2.50
C SER A 19 -1.58 31.64 -1.08
N ILE A 20 -2.06 32.87 -0.88
CA ILE A 20 -2.56 33.38 0.40
C ILE A 20 -4.09 33.35 0.43
N TYR A 21 -4.75 33.74 -0.65
CA TYR A 21 -6.19 33.88 -0.72
C TYR A 21 -6.90 32.54 -0.45
N GLY A 22 -7.73 32.51 0.61
CA GLY A 22 -8.45 31.29 1.02
C GLY A 22 -7.62 30.29 1.83
N THR A 23 -6.35 30.60 2.17
CA THR A 23 -5.49 29.74 3.01
C THR A 23 -5.31 30.32 4.43
N GLU A 24 -4.70 29.55 5.33
CA GLU A 24 -4.37 29.99 6.70
C GLU A 24 -3.37 31.16 6.77
N LYS A 25 -2.67 31.46 5.67
CA LYS A 25 -1.70 32.55 5.56
C LYS A 25 -2.37 33.92 5.37
N ASP A 26 -3.65 33.93 4.98
CA ASP A 26 -4.44 35.15 4.91
C ASP A 26 -4.86 35.60 6.31
N LYS A 27 -4.41 36.80 6.71
CA LYS A 27 -4.72 37.37 8.03
C LYS A 27 -6.20 37.72 8.19
N VAL A 28 -6.96 37.77 7.09
CA VAL A 28 -8.42 37.96 7.08
C VAL A 28 -9.15 36.67 7.45
N ASN A 29 -8.55 35.51 7.19
CA ASN A 29 -9.20 34.21 7.38
C ASN A 29 -9.12 33.71 8.81
N CYS A 30 -10.20 33.07 9.26
CA CYS A 30 -10.21 32.40 10.54
C CYS A 30 -9.42 31.09 10.43
N SER A 31 -8.20 31.09 10.96
CA SER A 31 -7.33 29.90 10.99
C SER A 31 -7.99 28.69 11.66
N PHE A 32 -8.85 28.91 12.67
CA PHE A 32 -9.58 27.82 13.32
C PHE A 32 -10.68 27.25 12.42
N PHE A 33 -11.45 28.09 11.74
CA PHE A 33 -12.45 27.59 10.79
C PHE A 33 -11.79 26.83 9.64
N PHE A 34 -10.66 27.31 9.11
CA PHE A 34 -9.93 26.63 8.05
C PHE A 34 -9.44 25.24 8.48
N LYS A 35 -8.80 25.13 9.66
CA LYS A 35 -8.24 23.86 10.13
C LYS A 35 -9.27 22.87 10.66
N ILE A 36 -10.37 23.36 11.21
CA ILE A 36 -11.30 22.56 12.02
C ILE A 36 -12.69 22.47 11.37
N GLY A 37 -12.99 23.33 10.40
CA GLY A 37 -14.36 23.48 9.87
C GLY A 37 -15.33 24.13 10.87
N ALA A 38 -14.84 24.49 12.07
CA ALA A 38 -15.64 25.04 13.15
C ALA A 38 -14.89 26.16 13.89
N CYS A 39 -15.64 27.10 14.45
CA CYS A 39 -15.10 28.23 15.19
C CYS A 39 -16.04 28.59 16.35
N ARG A 40 -15.46 28.80 17.54
CA ARG A 40 -16.22 29.18 18.75
C ARG A 40 -17.08 30.44 18.61
N HIS A 41 -16.69 31.34 17.72
CA HIS A 41 -17.39 32.59 17.53
C HIS A 41 -18.49 32.46 16.48
N GLY A 42 -18.58 31.31 15.78
CA GLY A 42 -19.56 31.07 14.72
C GLY A 42 -19.62 32.24 13.73
N ASP A 43 -20.83 32.67 13.41
CA ASP A 43 -21.08 33.80 12.52
C ASP A 43 -20.71 35.17 13.13
N LYS A 44 -20.42 35.23 14.44
CA LYS A 44 -19.91 36.43 15.13
C LYS A 44 -18.39 36.55 15.08
N CYS A 45 -17.69 35.65 14.38
CA CYS A 45 -16.25 35.73 14.24
C CYS A 45 -15.84 36.97 13.44
N LEU A 46 -14.84 37.70 13.92
CA LEU A 46 -14.31 38.90 13.24
C LEU A 46 -13.47 38.57 12.00
N ARG A 47 -13.21 37.28 11.74
CA ARG A 47 -12.42 36.76 10.61
C ARG A 47 -13.30 35.94 9.68
N ALA A 48 -12.95 35.92 8.39
CA ALA A 48 -13.74 35.25 7.37
C ALA A 48 -13.75 33.72 7.54
N HIS A 49 -14.92 33.11 7.36
CA HIS A 49 -15.14 31.67 7.29
C HIS A 49 -15.44 31.28 5.84
N HIS A 50 -14.41 30.86 5.10
CA HIS A 50 -14.57 30.41 3.71
C HIS A 50 -15.05 28.96 3.67
N ARG A 51 -16.34 28.77 3.37
CA ARG A 51 -16.89 27.44 3.11
C ARG A 51 -16.46 26.98 1.71
N PRO A 52 -15.86 25.80 1.57
CA PRO A 52 -15.39 25.33 0.28
C PRO A 52 -16.58 24.98 -0.62
N THR A 53 -16.43 25.23 -1.93
CA THR A 53 -17.37 24.72 -2.95
C THR A 53 -17.04 23.30 -3.36
N PHE A 54 -15.88 22.79 -2.98
CA PHE A 54 -15.42 21.43 -3.22
C PHE A 54 -14.54 20.97 -2.04
N SER A 55 -14.77 19.76 -1.56
CA SER A 55 -13.97 19.13 -0.50
C SER A 55 -14.26 17.64 -0.50
N ASN A 56 -13.30 16.84 -0.09
CA ASN A 56 -13.53 15.43 0.19
C ASN A 56 -14.09 15.18 1.60
N THR A 57 -14.21 16.22 2.43
CA THR A 57 -14.72 16.10 3.81
C THR A 57 -16.08 16.77 3.95
N VAL A 58 -17.03 16.03 4.52
CA VAL A 58 -18.36 16.51 4.92
C VAL A 58 -18.38 16.71 6.43
N LEU A 59 -18.95 17.82 6.88
CA LEU A 59 -19.27 18.09 8.28
C LEU A 59 -20.78 17.95 8.48
N LEU A 60 -21.18 17.07 9.40
CA LEU A 60 -22.53 16.98 9.95
C LEU A 60 -22.53 17.65 11.33
N LYS A 61 -23.16 18.82 11.42
CA LYS A 61 -23.14 19.64 12.64
C LYS A 61 -24.05 19.07 13.71
N ASN A 62 -23.52 18.94 14.93
CA ASN A 62 -24.25 18.47 16.11
C ASN A 62 -25.12 17.23 15.78
N PHE A 63 -24.51 16.23 15.14
CA PHE A 63 -25.21 15.06 14.62
C PHE A 63 -25.23 13.93 15.65
N TYR A 64 -24.11 13.70 16.33
CA TYR A 64 -24.03 12.76 17.44
C TYR A 64 -24.53 13.40 18.73
N HIS A 65 -25.45 12.74 19.42
CA HIS A 65 -25.99 13.17 20.71
C HIS A 65 -25.70 12.10 21.76
N SER A 66 -24.75 12.35 22.66
CA SER A 66 -24.44 11.40 23.73
C SER A 66 -25.58 11.33 24.76
N PRO A 67 -26.07 10.12 25.11
CA PRO A 67 -27.03 9.92 26.20
C PRO A 67 -26.53 10.43 27.56
N ALA A 68 -25.21 10.41 27.79
CA ALA A 68 -24.60 10.90 29.04
C ALA A 68 -24.83 12.40 29.25
N LEU A 69 -24.98 13.20 28.19
CA LEU A 69 -25.25 14.64 28.26
C LEU A 69 -26.73 14.97 28.51
N ALA A 70 -27.63 13.99 28.45
CA ALA A 70 -29.07 14.19 28.71
C ALA A 70 -29.43 14.13 30.20
N GLN A 71 -28.50 13.74 31.09
CA GLN A 71 -28.74 13.68 32.53
C GLN A 71 -28.36 14.98 33.27
N PRO A 72 -29.10 15.40 34.32
CA PRO A 72 -28.85 16.65 35.04
C PRO A 72 -27.45 16.79 35.65
N ASP A 73 -26.79 15.66 35.98
CA ASP A 73 -25.50 15.60 36.67
C ASP A 73 -24.32 15.26 35.72
N ALA A 74 -24.52 15.37 34.40
CA ALA A 74 -23.58 14.96 33.35
C ALA A 74 -22.18 15.61 33.45
N TYR A 75 -22.12 16.87 33.89
CA TYR A 75 -20.90 17.68 33.84
C TYR A 75 -19.80 17.20 34.80
N ASP A 76 -20.18 16.59 35.93
CA ASP A 76 -19.23 16.04 36.91
C ASP A 76 -18.80 14.60 36.57
N ASN A 77 -19.65 13.82 35.91
CA ASN A 77 -19.32 12.45 35.47
C ASN A 77 -18.36 12.45 34.26
N LEU A 78 -18.50 13.39 33.33
CA LEU A 78 -17.58 13.59 32.19
C LEU A 78 -16.14 13.95 32.62
N LYS A 79 -15.97 14.63 33.77
CA LYS A 79 -14.62 14.95 34.31
C LYS A 79 -13.86 13.74 34.85
N LEU A 80 -14.55 12.65 35.15
CA LEU A 80 -13.97 11.46 35.78
C LEU A 80 -13.54 10.37 34.77
N GLY A 81 -13.76 10.59 33.47
CA GLY A 81 -13.31 9.67 32.41
C GLY A 81 -13.91 8.26 32.52
N LYS A 82 -15.06 8.12 33.21
CA LYS A 82 -15.81 6.86 33.28
C LYS A 82 -16.92 6.90 32.24
N THR A 83 -16.60 6.48 31.02
CA THR A 83 -17.63 6.06 30.07
C THR A 83 -18.33 4.85 30.68
N ASP A 84 -19.63 4.96 30.93
CA ASP A 84 -20.44 3.78 31.24
C ASP A 84 -20.44 2.87 30.00
N ASN A 85 -20.38 1.55 30.19
CA ASN A 85 -20.37 0.57 29.09
C ASN A 85 -21.56 0.80 28.13
N LEU A 86 -22.68 1.30 28.66
CA LEU A 86 -23.86 1.63 27.88
C LEU A 86 -23.65 2.86 26.95
N ASP A 87 -22.92 3.89 27.39
CA ASP A 87 -22.63 5.08 26.56
C ASP A 87 -21.60 4.77 25.46
N GLN A 88 -20.68 3.85 25.71
CA GLN A 88 -19.78 3.34 24.66
C GLN A 88 -20.55 2.51 23.62
N GLN A 89 -21.44 1.61 24.05
CA GLN A 89 -22.29 0.83 23.14
C GLN A 89 -23.15 1.72 22.23
N HIS A 90 -23.80 2.74 22.80
CA HIS A 90 -24.58 3.69 22.01
C HIS A 90 -23.73 4.50 21.01
N PHE A 91 -22.49 4.84 21.39
CA PHE A 91 -21.56 5.50 20.48
C PHE A 91 -21.14 4.59 19.34
N ASP A 92 -20.78 3.35 19.64
CA ASP A 92 -20.34 2.34 18.70
C ASP A 92 -21.44 2.01 17.68
N GLU A 93 -22.68 1.81 18.13
CA GLU A 93 -23.85 1.60 17.26
C GLU A 93 -24.08 2.78 16.31
N PHE A 94 -24.02 4.01 16.84
CA PHE A 94 -24.15 5.23 16.03
C PHE A 94 -23.01 5.34 15.02
N TYR A 95 -21.77 5.09 15.43
CA TYR A 95 -20.60 5.15 14.57
C TYR A 95 -20.76 4.19 13.39
N GLU A 96 -21.13 2.94 13.66
CA GLU A 96 -21.33 1.90 12.65
C GLU A 96 -22.49 2.22 11.70
N GLU A 97 -23.61 2.74 12.21
CA GLU A 97 -24.77 3.15 11.39
C GLU A 97 -24.40 4.27 10.43
N VAL A 98 -23.74 5.33 10.93
CA VAL A 98 -23.31 6.46 10.11
C VAL A 98 -22.27 6.02 9.10
N PHE A 99 -21.25 5.27 9.51
CA PHE A 99 -20.22 4.76 8.60
C PHE A 99 -20.85 3.95 7.45
N THR A 100 -21.68 2.98 7.80
CA THR A 100 -22.34 2.09 6.85
C THR A 100 -23.25 2.85 5.89
N GLU A 101 -24.01 3.82 6.39
CA GLU A 101 -24.88 4.63 5.56
C GLU A 101 -24.08 5.49 4.57
N MET A 102 -23.03 6.15 5.06
CA MET A 102 -22.20 7.02 4.23
C MET A 102 -21.49 6.23 3.14
N GLU A 103 -20.92 5.09 3.51
CA GLU A 103 -20.21 4.21 2.60
C GLU A 103 -21.12 3.62 1.52
N ARG A 104 -22.30 3.10 1.91
CA ARG A 104 -23.22 2.44 0.97
C ARG A 104 -23.95 3.41 0.05
N LYS A 105 -24.35 4.58 0.53
CA LYS A 105 -25.20 5.50 -0.26
C LYS A 105 -24.40 6.49 -1.07
N TYR A 106 -23.28 6.96 -0.54
CA TYR A 106 -22.57 8.10 -1.12
C TYR A 106 -21.26 7.70 -1.77
N GLY A 107 -20.38 7.01 -1.05
CA GLY A 107 -19.13 6.47 -1.58
C GLY A 107 -18.14 6.05 -0.49
N PRO A 108 -16.98 5.48 -0.86
CA PRO A 108 -16.02 4.94 0.10
C PRO A 108 -15.52 6.00 1.10
N VAL A 109 -15.63 5.67 2.38
CA VAL A 109 -15.20 6.52 3.50
C VAL A 109 -13.73 6.24 3.80
N GLU A 110 -12.90 7.28 3.76
CA GLU A 110 -11.49 7.23 4.15
C GLU A 110 -11.33 7.34 5.67
N GLU A 111 -12.07 8.26 6.30
CA GLU A 111 -11.95 8.54 7.74
C GLU A 111 -13.27 9.13 8.28
N LEU A 112 -13.79 8.57 9.37
CA LEU A 112 -14.96 9.07 10.11
C LEU A 112 -14.54 9.49 11.53
N ASN A 113 -14.74 10.77 11.85
CA ASN A 113 -14.35 11.35 13.14
C ASN A 113 -15.56 11.97 13.83
N ILE A 114 -15.79 11.62 15.10
CA ILE A 114 -16.90 12.16 15.91
C ILE A 114 -16.34 12.92 17.09
N CYS A 115 -16.79 14.17 17.26
CA CYS A 115 -16.34 15.04 18.33
C CYS A 115 -17.15 14.86 19.62
N GLU A 116 -16.44 14.61 20.73
CA GLU A 116 -16.95 14.68 22.11
C GLU A 116 -16.58 16.00 22.81
N ASN A 117 -16.27 17.03 22.03
CA ASN A 117 -16.07 18.37 22.56
C ASN A 117 -17.29 18.83 23.37
N ILE A 118 -17.06 19.54 24.47
CA ILE A 118 -18.14 20.12 25.30
C ILE A 118 -18.60 21.49 24.75
N GLY A 119 -17.75 22.17 23.98
CA GLY A 119 -18.05 23.47 23.41
C GLY A 119 -19.09 23.38 22.29
N GLU A 120 -20.08 24.28 22.31
CA GLU A 120 -21.20 24.32 21.36
C GLU A 120 -20.78 24.36 19.87
N HIS A 121 -19.57 24.85 19.58
CA HIS A 121 -19.06 24.92 18.20
C HIS A 121 -18.59 23.59 17.62
N MET A 122 -18.37 22.57 18.46
CA MET A 122 -17.85 21.26 18.02
C MET A 122 -18.57 20.06 18.63
N VAL A 123 -19.38 20.26 19.67
CA VAL A 123 -20.12 19.17 20.31
C VAL A 123 -20.94 18.38 19.29
N GLY A 124 -20.77 17.06 19.27
CA GLY A 124 -21.53 16.16 18.41
C GLY A 124 -21.23 16.30 16.91
N ASN A 125 -20.24 17.12 16.50
CA ASN A 125 -19.89 17.22 15.09
C ASN A 125 -19.32 15.90 14.58
N VAL A 126 -19.80 15.48 13.42
CA VAL A 126 -19.32 14.29 12.72
C VAL A 126 -18.68 14.71 11.41
N TYR A 127 -17.42 14.34 11.23
CA TYR A 127 -16.67 14.60 10.00
C TYR A 127 -16.51 13.30 9.23
N VAL A 128 -16.99 13.29 8.00
CA VAL A 128 -16.89 12.15 7.08
C VAL A 128 -15.98 12.55 5.94
N LYS A 129 -14.78 11.96 5.85
CA LYS A 129 -13.86 12.15 4.74
C LYS A 129 -14.02 11.00 3.76
N PHE A 130 -14.41 11.32 2.54
CA PHE A 130 -14.54 10.39 1.43
C PHE A 130 -13.21 10.28 0.67
N VAL A 131 -13.00 9.13 0.02
CA VAL A 131 -11.84 8.95 -0.87
C VAL A 131 -11.92 9.87 -2.09
N TYR A 132 -13.14 10.13 -2.60
CA TYR A 132 -13.37 10.96 -3.76
C TYR A 132 -14.22 12.19 -3.41
N GLU A 133 -13.80 13.36 -3.92
CA GLU A 133 -14.48 14.64 -3.71
C GLU A 133 -15.95 14.65 -4.18
N LYS A 134 -16.23 13.99 -5.30
CA LYS A 134 -17.60 13.86 -5.85
C LYS A 134 -18.58 13.16 -4.88
N ASP A 135 -18.08 12.26 -4.03
CA ASP A 135 -18.92 11.48 -3.12
C ASP A 135 -19.31 12.33 -1.90
N ALA A 136 -18.43 13.22 -1.46
CA ALA A 136 -18.72 14.22 -0.43
C ALA A 136 -19.79 15.23 -0.90
N GLU A 137 -19.70 15.71 -2.14
CA GLU A 137 -20.74 16.58 -2.71
C GLU A 137 -22.09 15.86 -2.79
N LYS A 138 -22.08 14.63 -3.31
CA LYS A 138 -23.27 13.76 -3.36
C LYS A 138 -23.85 13.48 -1.98
N ALA A 139 -23.01 13.31 -0.95
CA ALA A 139 -23.44 13.13 0.43
C ALA A 139 -24.14 14.37 0.97
N VAL A 140 -23.57 15.58 0.79
CA VAL A 140 -24.21 16.83 1.24
C VAL A 140 -25.58 17.01 0.58
N GLN A 141 -25.66 16.85 -0.74
CA GLN A 141 -26.93 16.97 -1.47
C GLN A 141 -27.94 15.90 -1.03
N GLY A 142 -27.48 14.66 -0.84
CA GLY A 142 -28.35 13.54 -0.46
C GLY A 142 -28.75 13.52 1.01
N LEU A 143 -28.10 14.30 1.87
CA LEU A 143 -28.43 14.48 3.29
C LEU A 143 -29.29 15.73 3.53
N GLU A 144 -29.37 16.62 2.55
CA GLU A 144 -30.19 17.82 2.63
C GLU A 144 -31.67 17.46 2.91
N ASN A 145 -32.27 18.12 3.89
CA ASN A 145 -33.64 17.89 4.36
C ASN A 145 -33.94 16.47 4.90
N ARG A 146 -32.91 15.67 5.21
CA ARG A 146 -33.09 14.39 5.90
C ARG A 146 -33.17 14.58 7.42
N TRP A 147 -33.79 13.60 8.06
CA TRP A 147 -33.96 13.55 9.50
C TRP A 147 -33.34 12.26 10.04
N PHE A 148 -32.73 12.34 11.22
CA PHE A 148 -32.16 11.22 11.96
C PHE A 148 -32.59 11.33 13.41
N ASN A 149 -33.22 10.27 13.97
CA ASN A 149 -33.73 10.26 15.34
C ASN A 149 -34.52 11.53 15.73
N GLY A 150 -35.39 11.99 14.84
CA GLY A 150 -36.26 13.16 15.08
C GLY A 150 -35.58 14.53 14.97
N HIS A 151 -34.31 14.59 14.55
CA HIS A 151 -33.58 15.84 14.34
C HIS A 151 -33.20 16.02 12.86
N PRO A 152 -33.25 17.25 12.31
CA PRO A 152 -32.78 17.52 10.96
C PRO A 152 -31.26 17.38 10.87
N ILE A 153 -30.78 16.82 9.76
CA ILE A 153 -29.35 16.67 9.48
C ILE A 153 -28.84 17.95 8.82
N TYR A 154 -27.81 18.57 9.39
CA TYR A 154 -27.13 19.74 8.83
C TYR A 154 -25.78 19.33 8.26
N ALA A 155 -25.75 19.02 6.96
CA ALA A 155 -24.54 18.65 6.23
C ALA A 155 -23.97 19.84 5.46
N GLU A 156 -22.65 20.06 5.53
CA GLU A 156 -21.94 21.00 4.67
C GLU A 156 -20.55 20.47 4.30
N LEU A 157 -19.97 20.96 3.20
CA LEU A 157 -18.57 20.67 2.88
C LEU A 157 -17.66 21.37 3.89
N SER A 158 -16.68 20.62 4.40
CA SER A 158 -15.73 21.05 5.41
C SER A 158 -14.38 21.38 4.77
N PRO A 159 -13.70 22.47 5.15
CA PRO A 159 -12.35 22.77 4.68
C PRO A 159 -11.27 21.85 5.26
N VAL A 160 -11.63 20.96 6.20
CA VAL A 160 -10.68 20.07 6.89
C VAL A 160 -10.18 19.00 5.94
N SER A 161 -8.90 19.08 5.55
CA SER A 161 -8.24 18.08 4.70
C SER A 161 -7.28 17.15 5.48
N ASP A 162 -6.77 17.59 6.63
CA ASP A 162 -5.85 16.83 7.49
C ASP A 162 -6.30 16.89 8.96
N PHE A 163 -6.85 15.80 9.47
CA PHE A 163 -7.32 15.73 10.85
C PHE A 163 -6.20 15.76 11.89
N ARG A 164 -4.95 15.44 11.53
CA ARG A 164 -3.82 15.42 12.48
C ARG A 164 -3.51 16.82 13.02
N GLU A 165 -3.71 17.84 12.20
CA GLU A 165 -3.57 19.25 12.64
C GLU A 165 -4.82 19.78 13.35
N ALA A 166 -5.95 19.10 13.18
CA ALA A 166 -7.23 19.49 13.76
C ALA A 166 -7.46 18.92 15.17
N ARG A 167 -6.78 17.82 15.52
CA ARG A 167 -6.92 17.11 16.80
C ARG A 167 -6.22 17.84 17.96
N CYS A 168 -6.83 17.77 19.14
CA CYS A 168 -6.25 18.30 20.36
C CYS A 168 -5.22 17.32 20.94
N ARG A 169 -3.92 17.59 20.72
CA ARG A 169 -2.83 16.74 21.27
C ARG A 169 -2.90 16.50 22.78
N GLN A 170 -3.41 17.47 23.54
CA GLN A 170 -3.53 17.31 24.98
C GLN A 170 -4.63 16.30 25.35
N HIS A 171 -5.74 16.30 24.58
CA HIS A 171 -6.85 15.36 24.72
C HIS A 171 -6.46 13.93 24.36
N GLU A 172 -5.61 13.76 23.34
CA GLU A 172 -5.08 12.44 22.93
C GLU A 172 -4.23 11.78 24.03
N ILE A 173 -3.61 12.56 24.91
CA ILE A 173 -2.71 12.06 25.96
C ILE A 173 -3.39 12.01 27.33
N SER A 174 -4.35 12.91 27.59
CA SER A 174 -4.93 13.15 28.91
C SER A 174 -6.16 14.07 28.84
N THR A 175 -6.76 14.44 29.97
CA THR A 175 -7.84 15.42 29.98
C THR A 175 -7.36 16.81 29.53
N CYS A 176 -8.01 17.35 28.50
CA CYS A 176 -7.74 18.70 28.02
C CYS A 176 -8.16 19.78 29.04
N VAL A 177 -7.20 20.60 29.49
CA VAL A 177 -7.46 21.69 30.47
C VAL A 177 -8.29 22.85 29.92
N LYS A 178 -8.44 22.95 28.59
CA LYS A 178 -9.22 24.01 27.95
C LYS A 178 -10.73 23.73 27.98
N GLY A 179 -11.16 22.49 28.25
CA GLY A 179 -12.58 22.11 28.32
C GLY A 179 -13.39 22.61 27.12
N GLY A 180 -14.56 23.21 27.37
CA GLY A 180 -15.41 23.82 26.33
C GLY A 180 -14.76 24.99 25.57
N PHE A 181 -13.63 25.50 26.06
CA PHE A 181 -12.81 26.50 25.36
C PHE A 181 -11.66 25.87 24.55
N CYS A 182 -11.70 24.59 24.22
CA CYS A 182 -10.77 24.06 23.22
C CYS A 182 -11.22 24.46 21.80
N ASN A 183 -10.26 24.76 20.92
CA ASN A 183 -10.53 25.02 19.49
C ASN A 183 -10.12 23.84 18.60
N PHE A 184 -9.68 22.73 19.20
CA PHE A 184 -9.23 21.54 18.49
C PHE A 184 -10.16 20.37 18.81
N MET A 185 -10.29 19.44 17.86
CA MET A 185 -11.19 18.30 17.96
C MET A 185 -10.79 17.42 19.15
N HIS A 186 -11.76 17.12 20.02
CA HIS A 186 -11.68 16.06 21.00
C HIS A 186 -12.46 14.90 20.39
N LEU A 187 -11.76 13.89 19.92
CA LEU A 187 -12.40 12.76 19.24
C LEU A 187 -12.75 11.70 20.28
N LYS A 188 -13.94 11.11 20.14
CA LYS A 188 -14.32 9.93 20.92
C LYS A 188 -13.81 8.70 20.18
N ASP A 189 -13.06 7.87 20.89
CA ASP A 189 -12.53 6.64 20.33
C ASP A 189 -13.64 5.59 20.21
N VAL A 190 -13.68 4.96 19.04
CA VAL A 190 -14.55 3.83 18.74
C VAL A 190 -13.90 2.55 19.24
N SER A 191 -14.70 1.60 19.75
CA SER A 191 -14.15 0.34 20.22
C SER A 191 -13.44 -0.42 19.10
N ASP A 192 -12.36 -1.14 19.43
CA ASP A 192 -11.53 -1.85 18.45
C ASP A 192 -12.36 -2.80 17.57
N ASP A 193 -13.39 -3.45 18.11
CA ASP A 193 -14.27 -4.35 17.36
C ASP A 193 -15.14 -3.63 16.32
N VAL A 194 -15.59 -2.41 16.63
CA VAL A 194 -16.39 -1.58 15.72
C VAL A 194 -15.49 -0.92 14.70
N TYR A 195 -14.30 -0.45 15.14
CA TYR A 195 -13.26 0.00 14.24
C TYR A 195 -12.88 -1.12 13.27
N GLU A 196 -12.78 -2.37 13.73
CA GLU A 196 -12.57 -3.52 12.87
C GLU A 196 -13.77 -3.82 11.97
N ARG A 197 -15.01 -3.70 12.43
CA ARG A 197 -16.19 -3.85 11.55
C ARG A 197 -16.28 -2.76 10.47
N CYS A 198 -15.94 -1.53 10.80
CA CYS A 198 -15.97 -0.39 9.88
C CYS A 198 -14.74 -0.35 8.95
N TYR A 199 -13.55 -0.64 9.48
CA TYR A 199 -12.27 -0.49 8.78
C TYR A 199 -11.39 -1.74 8.71
N GLY A 200 -11.58 -2.72 9.61
CA GLY A 200 -10.63 -3.81 9.85
C GLY A 200 -11.01 -5.24 9.43
N GLY A 201 -12.21 -5.56 8.91
CA GLY A 201 -12.50 -6.97 8.65
C GLY A 201 -13.74 -7.34 7.85
N LYS A 202 -13.50 -7.97 6.69
CA LYS A 202 -14.34 -9.00 6.07
C LYS A 202 -14.95 -9.92 7.16
N GLY A 203 -16.26 -9.85 7.38
CA GLY A 203 -16.95 -10.73 8.35
C GLY A 203 -18.38 -11.15 8.00
N PHE A 204 -19.07 -10.45 7.09
CA PHE A 204 -20.40 -10.84 6.58
C PHE A 204 -20.58 -10.62 5.06
N TYR A 205 -19.51 -10.27 4.36
CA TYR A 205 -19.46 -10.30 2.90
C TYR A 205 -18.60 -11.47 2.48
N ALA A 206 -19.27 -12.50 1.97
CA ALA A 206 -18.71 -13.26 0.88
C ALA A 206 -18.25 -12.27 -0.23
N ASP A 207 -17.04 -12.52 -0.73
CA ASP A 207 -16.50 -12.15 -2.04
C ASP A 207 -16.36 -10.69 -2.52
N ASP A 208 -17.35 -9.79 -2.51
CA ASP A 208 -17.37 -8.80 -3.61
C ASP A 208 -16.76 -7.37 -3.39
N GLY A 209 -16.28 -6.96 -2.21
CA GLY A 209 -15.98 -5.52 -1.94
C GLY A 209 -14.51 -5.04 -1.94
N TYR A 210 -13.64 -5.72 -1.18
CA TYR A 210 -12.18 -5.46 -1.23
C TYR A 210 -11.55 -6.02 -2.50
N ASP A 211 -12.24 -7.03 -3.05
CA ASP A 211 -11.95 -7.58 -4.36
C ASP A 211 -12.14 -6.52 -5.42
N ASP A 212 -13.30 -5.87 -5.51
CA ASP A 212 -13.60 -4.84 -6.52
C ASP A 212 -12.54 -3.71 -6.63
N ARG A 213 -11.97 -3.22 -5.51
CA ARG A 213 -10.88 -2.22 -5.59
C ARG A 213 -9.56 -2.82 -6.08
N ARG A 214 -9.24 -4.07 -5.74
CA ARG A 214 -8.04 -4.76 -6.25
C ARG A 214 -8.26 -5.23 -7.67
N ASP A 215 -9.40 -5.81 -7.99
CA ASP A 215 -9.87 -6.18 -9.32
C ASP A 215 -9.89 -4.98 -10.24
N ARG A 216 -10.45 -3.83 -9.85
CA ARG A 216 -10.36 -2.62 -10.67
C ARG A 216 -8.91 -2.25 -10.99
N GLN A 217 -8.01 -2.38 -10.03
CA GLN A 217 -6.59 -2.11 -10.27
C GLN A 217 -5.95 -3.17 -11.16
N ILE A 218 -6.27 -4.45 -10.96
CA ILE A 218 -5.84 -5.55 -11.81
C ILE A 218 -6.36 -5.32 -13.23
N GLU A 219 -7.64 -5.02 -13.44
CA GLU A 219 -8.24 -4.70 -14.73
C GLU A 219 -7.58 -3.49 -15.39
N THR A 220 -7.31 -2.43 -14.63
CA THR A 220 -6.59 -1.24 -15.11
C THR A 220 -5.19 -1.62 -15.59
N LEU A 221 -4.45 -2.37 -14.77
CA LEU A 221 -3.12 -2.84 -15.10
C LEU A 221 -3.13 -3.84 -16.26
N MET A 222 -4.12 -4.72 -16.38
CA MET A 222 -4.33 -5.66 -17.48
C MET A 222 -4.56 -4.94 -18.82
N ARG A 223 -5.12 -3.72 -18.79
CA ARG A 223 -5.19 -2.82 -19.95
C ARG A 223 -3.90 -2.04 -20.22
N CYS A 224 -2.83 -2.32 -19.46
CA CYS A 224 -1.56 -1.60 -19.50
C CYS A 224 -1.70 -0.11 -19.13
N GLU A 225 -2.66 0.22 -18.25
CA GLU A 225 -2.88 1.58 -17.76
C GLU A 225 -2.16 1.80 -16.42
N CYS A 226 -1.56 2.97 -16.24
CA CYS A 226 -0.91 3.33 -14.98
C CYS A 226 -1.95 3.57 -13.87
N LEU A 227 -1.66 3.06 -12.67
CA LEU A 227 -2.36 3.47 -11.46
C LEU A 227 -1.94 4.89 -11.06
N SER A 228 -2.69 5.55 -10.19
CA SER A 228 -2.25 6.82 -9.59
C SER A 228 -1.10 6.61 -8.59
N GLU A 229 -0.27 7.63 -8.36
CA GLU A 229 0.84 7.56 -7.39
C GLU A 229 0.36 7.11 -5.99
N GLN A 230 -0.80 7.59 -5.55
CA GLN A 230 -1.39 7.22 -4.27
C GLN A 230 -1.83 5.75 -4.22
N GLU A 231 -2.38 5.25 -5.32
CA GLU A 231 -2.74 3.84 -5.44
C GLU A 231 -1.52 2.93 -5.40
N VAL A 232 -0.43 3.33 -6.05
CA VAL A 232 0.84 2.60 -6.01
C VAL A 232 1.42 2.57 -4.60
N LYS A 233 1.41 3.69 -3.87
CA LYS A 233 1.84 3.74 -2.46
C LYS A 233 1.08 2.74 -1.60
N VAL A 234 -0.24 2.72 -1.71
CA VAL A 234 -1.10 1.82 -0.94
C VAL A 234 -0.86 0.36 -1.34
N LEU A 235 -0.73 0.08 -2.65
CA LEU A 235 -0.43 -1.26 -3.16
C LEU A 235 0.91 -1.77 -2.61
N CYS A 236 1.98 -0.97 -2.72
CA CYS A 236 3.31 -1.33 -2.22
C CYS A 236 3.33 -1.50 -0.70
N ALA A 237 2.63 -0.65 0.06
CA ALA A 237 2.52 -0.80 1.51
C ALA A 237 1.86 -2.15 1.89
N LYS A 238 0.76 -2.52 1.20
CA LYS A 238 0.08 -3.80 1.46
C LYS A 238 0.91 -5.00 1.04
N ALA A 239 1.60 -4.91 -0.10
CA ALA A 239 2.53 -5.95 -0.52
C ALA A 239 3.64 -6.18 0.50
N ARG A 240 4.22 -5.11 1.06
CA ARG A 240 5.26 -5.22 2.10
C ARG A 240 4.74 -5.96 3.33
N GLU A 241 3.51 -5.69 3.76
CA GLU A 241 2.89 -6.40 4.89
C GLU A 241 2.83 -7.92 4.63
N ILE A 242 2.38 -8.34 3.46
CA ILE A 242 2.27 -9.76 3.07
C ILE A 242 3.67 -10.38 2.92
N LEU A 243 4.55 -9.75 2.14
CA LEU A 243 5.88 -10.27 1.83
C LEU A 243 6.81 -10.26 3.06
N MET A 244 6.58 -9.44 4.07
CA MET A 244 7.35 -9.50 5.33
C MET A 244 6.99 -10.70 6.20
N GLN A 245 5.79 -11.25 6.06
CA GLN A 245 5.37 -12.48 6.75
C GLN A 245 5.95 -13.73 6.07
N GLU A 246 6.39 -13.60 4.82
CA GLU A 246 7.01 -14.66 4.03
C GLU A 246 8.48 -14.92 4.45
N GLY A 247 8.88 -16.18 4.51
CA GLY A 247 10.27 -16.58 4.72
C GLY A 247 11.15 -16.41 3.48
N ASN A 248 12.48 -16.48 3.62
CA ASN A 248 13.39 -16.38 2.46
C ASN A 248 13.26 -17.54 1.47
N VAL A 249 12.79 -18.70 1.96
CA VAL A 249 12.59 -19.92 1.18
C VAL A 249 11.12 -20.30 1.27
N GLN A 250 10.39 -20.10 0.19
CA GLN A 250 8.97 -20.41 0.11
C GLN A 250 8.73 -21.89 -0.12
N ARG A 251 7.66 -22.43 0.44
CA ARG A 251 7.22 -23.81 0.19
C ARG A 251 5.99 -23.77 -0.68
N ILE A 252 6.01 -24.48 -1.80
CA ILE A 252 4.95 -24.44 -2.80
C ILE A 252 4.55 -25.88 -3.14
N ASP A 253 3.25 -26.14 -3.22
CA ASP A 253 2.74 -27.43 -3.67
C ASP A 253 2.40 -27.38 -5.16
N ALA A 254 2.64 -28.49 -5.86
CA ALA A 254 2.20 -28.65 -7.25
C ALA A 254 0.67 -28.86 -7.33
N PRO A 255 0.02 -28.47 -8.45
CA PRO A 255 0.59 -27.95 -9.70
C PRO A 255 0.99 -26.48 -9.61
N VAL A 256 2.08 -26.09 -10.27
CA VAL A 256 2.54 -24.68 -10.36
C VAL A 256 3.28 -24.44 -11.68
N THR A 257 3.06 -23.28 -12.29
CA THR A 257 3.74 -22.81 -13.49
C THR A 257 4.92 -21.93 -13.10
N ILE A 258 6.14 -22.35 -13.47
CA ILE A 258 7.38 -21.60 -13.19
C ILE A 258 7.69 -20.66 -14.36
N CYS A 259 7.93 -19.39 -14.07
CA CYS A 259 8.20 -18.34 -15.06
C CYS A 259 9.55 -17.67 -14.79
N GLY A 260 10.36 -17.47 -15.84
CA GLY A 260 11.64 -16.76 -15.76
C GLY A 260 11.49 -15.24 -15.91
N ASP A 261 12.56 -14.60 -16.41
CA ASP A 261 12.69 -13.15 -16.58
C ASP A 261 11.53 -12.56 -17.43
N VAL A 262 11.02 -11.39 -17.02
CA VAL A 262 9.94 -10.67 -17.74
C VAL A 262 10.42 -9.33 -18.30
N HIS A 263 11.31 -8.62 -17.58
CA HIS A 263 11.97 -7.40 -18.03
C HIS A 263 11.02 -6.34 -18.65
N GLY A 264 9.92 -6.04 -17.97
CA GLY A 264 8.97 -5.02 -18.42
C GLY A 264 8.31 -5.29 -19.78
N GLN A 265 8.35 -6.53 -20.27
CA GLN A 265 7.70 -6.97 -21.51
C GLN A 265 6.22 -7.30 -21.26
N PHE A 266 5.42 -6.27 -20.95
CA PHE A 266 4.04 -6.43 -20.49
C PHE A 266 3.15 -7.25 -21.45
N HIS A 267 3.25 -7.02 -22.75
CA HIS A 267 2.43 -7.77 -23.72
C HIS A 267 2.81 -9.26 -23.78
N ASP A 268 4.08 -9.59 -23.57
CA ASP A 268 4.55 -10.97 -23.50
C ASP A 268 4.11 -11.64 -22.18
N LEU A 269 4.02 -10.87 -21.08
CA LEU A 269 3.40 -11.34 -19.84
C LEU A 269 1.92 -11.68 -20.04
N MET A 270 1.18 -10.90 -20.82
CA MET A 270 -0.23 -11.21 -21.13
C MET A 270 -0.34 -12.51 -21.94
N GLU A 271 0.56 -12.72 -22.89
CA GLU A 271 0.65 -13.96 -23.65
C GLU A 271 1.01 -15.15 -22.74
N LEU A 272 1.90 -14.97 -21.77
CA LEU A 272 2.24 -15.97 -20.76
C LEU A 272 1.01 -16.40 -19.95
N PHE A 273 0.15 -15.48 -19.49
CA PHE A 273 -1.10 -15.84 -18.83
C PHE A 273 -2.12 -16.48 -19.77
N ARG A 274 -2.11 -16.10 -21.06
CA ARG A 274 -2.96 -16.74 -22.07
C ARG A 274 -2.60 -18.21 -22.30
N VAL A 275 -1.30 -18.53 -22.27
CA VAL A 275 -0.78 -19.90 -22.49
C VAL A 275 -0.78 -20.73 -21.21
N GLY A 276 -0.33 -20.18 -20.09
CA GLY A 276 -0.21 -20.90 -18.81
C GLY A 276 -1.51 -21.00 -18.01
N GLY A 277 -2.53 -20.22 -18.37
CA GLY A 277 -3.81 -20.15 -17.66
C GLY A 277 -3.91 -18.90 -16.79
N GLN A 278 -5.14 -18.49 -16.49
CA GLN A 278 -5.39 -17.30 -15.68
C GLN A 278 -5.24 -17.61 -14.19
N VAL A 279 -4.95 -16.56 -13.41
CA VAL A 279 -5.03 -16.57 -11.96
C VAL A 279 -6.48 -16.21 -11.59
N PRO A 280 -7.16 -16.92 -10.65
CA PRO A 280 -6.61 -17.84 -9.64
C PRO A 280 -6.57 -19.33 -10.01
N GLU A 281 -7.03 -19.73 -11.19
CA GLU A 281 -7.13 -21.15 -11.56
C GLU A 281 -5.76 -21.83 -11.65
N THR A 282 -4.73 -21.10 -12.10
CA THR A 282 -3.35 -21.56 -12.20
C THR A 282 -2.49 -20.95 -11.09
N ASN A 283 -1.70 -21.79 -10.39
CA ASN A 283 -0.66 -21.32 -9.48
C ASN A 283 0.59 -20.90 -10.27
N TYR A 284 1.21 -19.78 -9.90
CA TYR A 284 2.40 -19.24 -10.53
C TYR A 284 3.56 -19.05 -9.55
N LEU A 285 4.77 -19.36 -10.01
CA LEU A 285 6.03 -18.96 -9.39
C LEU A 285 6.85 -18.18 -10.40
N PHE A 286 7.08 -16.89 -10.16
CA PHE A 286 7.99 -16.08 -10.97
C PHE A 286 9.35 -15.97 -10.30
N LEU A 287 10.40 -16.16 -11.10
CA LEU A 287 11.78 -16.27 -10.64
C LEU A 287 12.56 -14.94 -10.53
N GLY A 288 11.90 -13.79 -10.72
CA GLY A 288 12.51 -12.46 -10.62
C GLY A 288 12.71 -11.77 -11.97
N ASP A 289 13.43 -10.65 -11.95
CA ASP A 289 13.68 -9.79 -13.12
C ASP A 289 12.39 -9.35 -13.81
N PHE A 290 11.52 -8.71 -13.03
CA PHE A 290 10.24 -8.15 -13.48
C PHE A 290 10.42 -6.84 -14.24
N VAL A 291 11.45 -6.07 -13.86
CA VAL A 291 11.68 -4.69 -14.30
C VAL A 291 12.92 -4.54 -15.18
N ASP A 292 13.13 -3.31 -15.66
CA ASP A 292 14.20 -2.88 -16.58
C ASP A 292 14.10 -3.44 -18.00
N ARG A 293 14.87 -2.83 -18.92
CA ARG A 293 14.97 -3.15 -20.36
C ARG A 293 13.70 -2.86 -21.17
N GLY A 294 12.54 -3.34 -20.73
CA GLY A 294 11.24 -3.07 -21.34
C GLY A 294 10.69 -1.69 -20.99
N PHE A 295 9.67 -1.26 -21.74
CA PHE A 295 9.04 0.07 -21.57
C PHE A 295 7.87 0.09 -20.57
N TYR A 296 7.48 -1.09 -20.08
CA TYR A 296 6.29 -1.30 -19.25
C TYR A 296 6.64 -2.06 -17.96
N SER A 297 7.79 -1.75 -17.36
CA SER A 297 8.24 -2.34 -16.10
C SER A 297 7.31 -1.98 -14.95
N VAL A 298 6.78 -0.75 -14.93
CA VAL A 298 5.82 -0.28 -13.93
C VAL A 298 4.56 -1.13 -13.96
N GLU A 299 3.91 -1.27 -15.12
CA GLU A 299 2.66 -2.03 -15.26
C GLU A 299 2.90 -3.52 -15.00
N THR A 300 4.00 -4.06 -15.54
CA THR A 300 4.43 -5.45 -15.32
C THR A 300 4.55 -5.76 -13.84
N PHE A 301 5.36 -5.00 -13.11
CA PHE A 301 5.61 -5.28 -11.69
C PHE A 301 4.37 -5.02 -10.83
N LEU A 302 3.64 -3.91 -11.06
CA LEU A 302 2.44 -3.61 -10.29
C LEU A 302 1.32 -4.63 -10.53
N LEU A 303 1.20 -5.20 -11.74
CA LEU A 303 0.23 -6.27 -12.01
C LEU A 303 0.56 -7.54 -11.23
N LEU A 304 1.81 -7.99 -11.30
CA LEU A 304 2.27 -9.16 -10.54
C LEU A 304 2.07 -8.94 -9.04
N LEU A 305 2.33 -7.72 -8.55
CA LEU A 305 2.15 -7.34 -7.17
C LEU A 305 0.67 -7.31 -6.75
N ALA A 306 -0.21 -6.78 -7.60
CA ALA A 306 -1.65 -6.76 -7.37
C ALA A 306 -2.23 -8.18 -7.33
N LEU A 307 -1.81 -9.05 -8.25
CA LEU A 307 -2.16 -10.47 -8.25
C LEU A 307 -1.62 -11.19 -7.01
N LYS A 308 -0.40 -10.87 -6.55
CA LYS A 308 0.15 -11.38 -5.28
C LYS A 308 -0.69 -10.99 -4.07
N ILE A 309 -1.13 -9.72 -4.00
CA ILE A 309 -1.98 -9.26 -2.89
C ILE A 309 -3.35 -9.93 -2.93
N ARG A 310 -3.93 -10.05 -4.13
CA ARG A 310 -5.26 -10.61 -4.33
C ARG A 310 -5.30 -12.13 -4.14
N TYR A 311 -4.25 -12.83 -4.56
CA TYR A 311 -4.14 -14.28 -4.53
C TYR A 311 -2.79 -14.72 -3.93
N PRO A 312 -2.55 -14.46 -2.62
CA PRO A 312 -1.25 -14.66 -1.99
C PRO A 312 -0.75 -16.11 -2.03
N ASP A 313 -1.67 -17.07 -1.98
CA ASP A 313 -1.35 -18.51 -2.05
C ASP A 313 -1.24 -19.05 -3.49
N ARG A 314 -1.62 -18.26 -4.50
CA ARG A 314 -1.61 -18.65 -5.92
C ARG A 314 -0.48 -18.00 -6.71
N MET A 315 -0.04 -16.82 -6.31
CA MET A 315 1.01 -16.06 -6.97
C MET A 315 2.23 -15.99 -6.05
N MET A 316 3.35 -16.58 -6.45
CA MET A 316 4.61 -16.52 -5.72
C MET A 316 5.66 -15.73 -6.51
N LEU A 317 6.32 -14.78 -5.85
CA LEU A 317 7.32 -13.91 -6.44
C LEU A 317 8.63 -14.05 -5.65
N ILE A 318 9.71 -14.41 -6.33
CA ILE A 318 11.06 -14.34 -5.74
C ILE A 318 11.87 -13.20 -6.38
N ARG A 319 12.91 -12.75 -5.67
CA ARG A 319 13.74 -11.60 -6.06
C ARG A 319 14.73 -11.98 -7.17
N GLY A 320 14.76 -11.19 -8.24
CA GLY A 320 15.82 -11.21 -9.24
C GLY A 320 16.89 -10.15 -8.96
N ASN A 321 17.94 -10.10 -9.80
CA ASN A 321 19.03 -9.14 -9.60
C ASN A 321 18.63 -7.72 -10.05
N HIS A 322 17.63 -7.60 -10.92
CA HIS A 322 17.08 -6.31 -11.34
C HIS A 322 16.18 -5.67 -10.28
N GLU A 323 15.68 -6.42 -9.30
CA GLU A 323 14.94 -5.86 -8.15
C GLU A 323 15.89 -5.23 -7.10
N SER A 324 16.74 -4.30 -7.54
CA SER A 324 17.71 -3.55 -6.72
C SER A 324 17.82 -2.09 -7.13
N ARG A 325 18.15 -1.19 -6.18
CA ARG A 325 18.23 0.25 -6.49
C ARG A 325 19.34 0.55 -7.48
N GLN A 326 20.49 -0.11 -7.35
CA GLN A 326 21.66 0.11 -8.20
C GLN A 326 21.38 -0.25 -9.67
N ILE A 327 20.74 -1.40 -9.92
CA ILE A 327 20.47 -1.85 -11.29
C ILE A 327 19.34 -1.02 -11.91
N THR A 328 18.25 -0.77 -11.19
CA THR A 328 17.10 -0.02 -11.72
C THR A 328 17.41 1.43 -12.07
N GLN A 329 18.42 2.04 -11.44
CA GLN A 329 18.91 3.38 -11.78
C GLN A 329 19.66 3.44 -13.12
N VAL A 330 20.21 2.31 -13.57
CA VAL A 330 21.04 2.24 -14.78
C VAL A 330 20.28 1.65 -15.96
N TYR A 331 19.37 0.70 -15.70
CA TYR A 331 18.77 -0.14 -16.74
C TYR A 331 17.30 0.20 -17.10
N GLY A 332 16.79 1.31 -16.56
CA GLY A 332 15.64 2.02 -17.12
C GLY A 332 14.42 2.13 -16.20
N PHE A 333 14.27 1.31 -15.16
CA PHE A 333 13.08 1.35 -14.31
C PHE A 333 12.95 2.67 -13.52
N TYR A 334 14.06 3.24 -13.05
CA TYR A 334 14.06 4.57 -12.40
C TYR A 334 13.53 5.65 -13.35
N ASP A 335 14.08 5.70 -14.56
CA ASP A 335 13.69 6.68 -15.58
C ASP A 335 12.24 6.47 -16.04
N GLU A 336 11.80 5.21 -16.13
CA GLU A 336 10.41 4.86 -16.44
C GLU A 336 9.44 5.42 -15.39
N CYS A 337 9.74 5.22 -14.10
CA CYS A 337 8.94 5.76 -13.00
C CYS A 337 8.90 7.29 -13.04
N LEU A 338 10.06 7.93 -13.22
CA LEU A 338 10.16 9.39 -13.28
C LEU A 338 9.35 9.96 -14.46
N ARG A 339 9.43 9.33 -15.64
CA ARG A 339 8.69 9.74 -16.84
C ARG A 339 7.18 9.56 -16.68
N LYS A 340 6.71 8.48 -16.06
CA LYS A 340 5.28 8.17 -15.92
C LYS A 340 4.59 8.97 -14.81
N TYR A 341 5.30 9.24 -13.71
CA TYR A 341 4.71 9.85 -12.50
C TYR A 341 5.24 11.25 -12.18
N GLY A 342 6.26 11.73 -12.89
CA GLY A 342 6.89 13.04 -12.63
C GLY A 342 7.71 13.09 -11.33
N SER A 343 7.78 11.99 -10.58
CA SER A 343 8.47 11.91 -9.29
C SER A 343 9.15 10.55 -9.12
N ALA A 344 10.19 10.49 -8.27
CA ALA A 344 10.85 9.23 -7.91
C ALA A 344 10.09 8.44 -6.82
N VAL A 345 8.88 8.86 -6.44
CA VAL A 345 8.16 8.28 -5.30
C VAL A 345 7.72 6.85 -5.59
N VAL A 346 7.18 6.57 -6.78
CA VAL A 346 6.81 5.21 -7.21
C VAL A 346 8.02 4.28 -7.20
N TRP A 347 9.15 4.72 -7.75
CA TRP A 347 10.38 3.94 -7.73
C TRP A 347 10.82 3.59 -6.30
N ARG A 348 10.81 4.57 -5.37
CA ARG A 348 11.14 4.31 -3.96
C ARG A 348 10.21 3.26 -3.36
N CYS A 349 8.89 3.40 -3.53
CA CYS A 349 7.92 2.43 -3.04
C CYS A 349 8.14 1.02 -3.60
N CYS A 350 8.43 0.89 -4.89
CA CYS A 350 8.73 -0.41 -5.49
C CYS A 350 10.04 -1.01 -4.94
N THR A 351 11.10 -0.20 -4.77
CA THR A 351 12.38 -0.69 -4.21
C THR A 351 12.27 -1.14 -2.75
N GLU A 352 11.38 -0.53 -1.96
CA GLU A 352 11.08 -1.01 -0.61
C GLU A 352 10.33 -2.35 -0.60
N VAL A 353 9.54 -2.63 -1.64
CA VAL A 353 8.91 -3.94 -1.85
C VAL A 353 9.96 -4.98 -2.25
N PHE A 354 10.91 -4.60 -3.11
CA PHE A 354 11.98 -5.51 -3.56
C PHE A 354 12.78 -6.11 -2.41
N ASP A 355 13.04 -5.33 -1.36
CA ASP A 355 13.75 -5.81 -0.16
C ASP A 355 12.94 -6.82 0.67
N CYS A 356 11.64 -6.95 0.40
CA CYS A 356 10.76 -7.88 1.09
C CYS A 356 10.58 -9.19 0.31
N LEU A 357 10.90 -9.23 -0.98
CA LEU A 357 10.72 -10.41 -1.84
C LEU A 357 11.52 -11.61 -1.33
N SER A 358 10.91 -12.79 -1.41
CA SER A 358 11.55 -14.06 -1.06
C SER A 358 12.77 -14.32 -1.96
N LEU A 359 13.80 -15.01 -1.46
CA LEU A 359 15.03 -15.26 -2.22
C LEU A 359 14.96 -16.52 -3.08
N SER A 360 14.14 -17.49 -2.67
CA SER A 360 14.01 -18.78 -3.33
C SER A 360 12.69 -19.48 -2.96
N ALA A 361 12.40 -20.57 -3.66
CA ALA A 361 11.28 -21.44 -3.36
C ALA A 361 11.67 -22.92 -3.47
N VAL A 362 10.91 -23.80 -2.83
CA VAL A 362 11.01 -25.25 -2.96
C VAL A 362 9.62 -25.80 -3.28
N ILE A 363 9.49 -26.44 -4.44
CA ILE A 363 8.24 -27.06 -4.90
C ILE A 363 8.22 -28.53 -4.49
N ASN A 364 7.15 -28.98 -3.83
CA ASN A 364 6.95 -30.36 -3.34
C ASN A 364 8.12 -30.91 -2.50
N GLY A 365 8.94 -30.04 -1.91
CA GLY A 365 10.17 -30.47 -1.21
C GLY A 365 11.27 -31.04 -2.13
N ARG A 366 11.10 -30.97 -3.46
CA ARG A 366 11.94 -31.69 -4.44
C ARG A 366 12.58 -30.79 -5.50
N ILE A 367 12.00 -29.64 -5.82
CA ILE A 367 12.53 -28.75 -6.87
C ILE A 367 12.92 -27.42 -6.21
N PHE A 368 14.21 -27.12 -6.18
CA PHE A 368 14.70 -25.83 -5.67
C PHE A 368 14.67 -24.77 -6.77
N CYS A 369 14.10 -23.61 -6.47
CA CYS A 369 13.90 -22.53 -7.42
C CYS A 369 14.61 -21.26 -6.93
N VAL A 370 15.44 -20.65 -7.78
CA VAL A 370 16.19 -19.43 -7.48
C VAL A 370 16.42 -18.64 -8.78
N HIS A 371 16.57 -17.31 -8.72
CA HIS A 371 16.82 -16.52 -9.93
C HIS A 371 18.14 -16.87 -10.63
N GLY A 372 19.26 -16.65 -9.94
CA GLY A 372 20.60 -16.77 -10.49
C GLY A 372 21.17 -18.18 -10.39
N GLY A 373 21.50 -18.65 -9.18
CA GLY A 373 22.09 -19.97 -8.99
C GLY A 373 22.76 -20.18 -7.64
N LEU A 374 23.72 -21.11 -7.60
CA LEU A 374 24.38 -21.54 -6.36
C LEU A 374 25.52 -20.61 -5.94
N SER A 375 25.80 -20.59 -4.64
CA SER A 375 26.91 -19.84 -4.04
C SER A 375 27.84 -20.80 -3.28
N PRO A 376 29.18 -20.64 -3.37
CA PRO A 376 30.13 -21.44 -2.59
C PRO A 376 29.91 -21.37 -1.06
N SER A 377 29.31 -20.27 -0.58
CA SER A 377 29.02 -20.03 0.83
C SER A 377 27.71 -20.66 1.31
N ILE A 378 26.89 -21.18 0.39
CA ILE A 378 25.57 -21.75 0.67
C ILE A 378 25.55 -23.20 0.18
N GLN A 379 25.65 -24.12 1.13
CA GLN A 379 25.62 -25.56 0.90
C GLN A 379 24.24 -26.15 1.20
N THR A 380 23.45 -25.51 2.08
CA THR A 380 22.11 -26.00 2.43
C THR A 380 21.03 -24.95 2.24
N ILE A 381 19.81 -25.40 1.93
CA ILE A 381 18.62 -24.54 1.80
C ILE A 381 18.31 -23.84 3.14
N ASP A 382 18.59 -24.49 4.28
CA ASP A 382 18.37 -23.88 5.59
C ASP A 382 19.29 -22.68 5.84
N GLN A 383 20.50 -22.63 5.25
CA GLN A 383 21.34 -21.42 5.32
C GLN A 383 20.66 -20.23 4.66
N ILE A 384 19.95 -20.44 3.55
CA ILE A 384 19.21 -19.38 2.84
C ILE A 384 18.14 -18.77 3.76
N ARG A 385 17.49 -19.58 4.61
CA ARG A 385 16.46 -19.11 5.56
C ARG A 385 16.98 -18.11 6.58
N THR A 386 18.29 -18.12 6.85
CA THR A 386 18.94 -17.25 7.84
C THR A 386 19.48 -15.94 7.29
N ILE A 387 19.45 -15.75 5.96
CA ILE A 387 19.94 -14.53 5.31
C ILE A 387 19.08 -13.32 5.72
N ASP A 388 19.71 -12.22 6.11
CA ASP A 388 19.00 -10.95 6.24
C ASP A 388 18.78 -10.35 4.85
N ARG A 389 17.61 -10.63 4.27
CA ARG A 389 17.28 -10.23 2.89
C ARG A 389 16.96 -8.73 2.72
N LYS A 390 16.84 -7.97 3.82
CA LYS A 390 16.51 -6.53 3.80
C LYS A 390 17.72 -5.63 3.52
N GLN A 391 18.86 -6.21 3.20
CA GLN A 391 20.09 -5.49 2.86
C GLN A 391 20.23 -5.42 1.35
N GLU A 392 20.65 -4.26 0.83
CA GLU A 392 21.11 -4.19 -0.56
C GLU A 392 22.40 -4.98 -0.70
N ASP A 393 22.51 -5.78 -1.77
CA ASP A 393 23.69 -6.60 -2.04
C ASP A 393 24.96 -5.74 -1.89
N SER A 394 25.69 -6.01 -0.81
CA SER A 394 26.96 -5.34 -0.55
C SER A 394 28.00 -5.93 -1.50
N VAL A 395 28.62 -5.05 -2.29
CA VAL A 395 29.65 -5.38 -3.27
C VAL A 395 30.81 -6.10 -2.56
N GLY A 396 30.93 -7.41 -2.75
CA GLY A 396 31.97 -8.21 -2.10
C GLY A 396 32.10 -9.63 -2.64
N PHE A 397 33.28 -9.90 -3.22
CA PHE A 397 33.81 -11.12 -3.84
C PHE A 397 33.45 -11.35 -5.33
N GLY A 398 34.47 -11.24 -6.20
CA GLY A 398 34.37 -11.29 -7.66
C GLY A 398 34.65 -12.68 -8.27
N VAL A 399 34.64 -12.88 -9.60
CA VAL A 399 34.13 -12.06 -10.72
C VAL A 399 33.47 -13.04 -11.71
N SER A 400 32.14 -13.10 -11.76
CA SER A 400 31.43 -13.48 -13.00
C SER A 400 31.80 -12.48 -14.09
N PRO A 401 31.81 -12.82 -15.39
CA PRO A 401 32.06 -11.84 -16.45
C PRO A 401 31.05 -10.66 -16.47
N ARG A 402 29.96 -10.77 -15.70
CA ARG A 402 29.00 -9.68 -15.41
C ARG A 402 29.41 -8.76 -14.26
N GLY A 403 30.50 -9.04 -13.53
CA GLY A 403 31.01 -8.24 -12.42
C GLY A 403 30.62 -8.69 -11.01
N ALA A 404 29.73 -9.69 -10.83
CA ALA A 404 29.32 -10.26 -9.54
C ALA A 404 28.80 -11.72 -9.67
N GLY A 405 29.07 -12.60 -8.68
CA GLY A 405 28.61 -14.01 -8.66
C GLY A 405 29.66 -15.06 -9.11
N TYR A 406 29.27 -16.35 -9.12
CA TYR A 406 30.14 -17.50 -9.44
C TYR A 406 29.57 -18.42 -10.53
N LEU A 407 30.46 -19.06 -11.29
CA LEU A 407 30.12 -20.18 -12.18
C LEU A 407 30.15 -21.50 -11.42
N PHE A 408 29.23 -22.41 -11.73
CA PHE A 408 29.15 -23.73 -11.08
C PHE A 408 28.91 -24.85 -12.11
N GLY A 409 29.57 -26.00 -11.89
CA GLY A 409 29.51 -27.18 -12.76
C GLY A 409 28.48 -28.21 -12.33
N SER A 410 28.35 -29.29 -13.11
CA SER A 410 27.43 -30.41 -12.83
C SER A 410 27.69 -31.08 -11.49
N ASP A 411 28.96 -31.15 -11.08
CA ASP A 411 29.40 -31.70 -9.80
C ASP A 411 28.87 -30.89 -8.61
N VAL A 412 28.89 -29.57 -8.69
CA VAL A 412 28.36 -28.66 -7.66
C VAL A 412 26.85 -28.81 -7.55
N VAL A 413 26.14 -28.87 -8.69
CA VAL A 413 24.68 -29.09 -8.71
C VAL A 413 24.32 -30.44 -8.10
N LYS A 414 25.00 -31.52 -8.52
CA LYS A 414 24.78 -32.87 -8.00
C LYS A 414 24.98 -32.94 -6.49
N ASN A 415 26.08 -32.39 -5.99
CA ASN A 415 26.37 -32.35 -4.56
C ASN A 415 25.32 -31.54 -3.78
N PHE A 416 24.89 -30.38 -4.30
CA PHE A 416 23.85 -29.58 -3.66
C PHE A 416 22.50 -30.31 -3.63
N CYS A 417 22.14 -31.00 -4.73
CA CYS A 417 20.92 -31.80 -4.82
C CYS A 417 20.91 -32.95 -3.80
N GLU A 418 21.99 -33.73 -3.75
CA GLU A 418 22.16 -34.83 -2.79
C GLU A 418 22.11 -34.33 -1.34
N THR A 419 22.82 -33.24 -1.04
CA THR A 419 22.86 -32.65 0.31
C THR A 419 21.49 -32.17 0.79
N ASN A 420 20.68 -31.60 -0.11
CA ASN A 420 19.39 -31.00 0.23
C ASN A 420 18.19 -31.92 -0.07
N ASN A 421 18.44 -33.14 -0.54
CA ASN A 421 17.41 -34.11 -0.92
C ASN A 421 16.40 -33.56 -1.95
N ILE A 422 16.90 -32.78 -2.91
CA ILE A 422 16.13 -32.24 -4.04
C ILE A 422 16.55 -32.95 -5.33
N ASP A 423 15.66 -32.97 -6.31
CA ASP A 423 15.84 -33.67 -7.59
C ASP A 423 16.45 -32.75 -8.66
N MET A 424 16.12 -31.46 -8.62
CA MET A 424 16.62 -30.49 -9.61
C MET A 424 16.59 -29.05 -9.09
N ILE A 425 17.29 -28.18 -9.82
CA ILE A 425 17.28 -26.73 -9.63
C ILE A 425 16.64 -26.08 -10.85
N ALA A 426 15.58 -25.29 -10.62
CA ALA A 426 14.99 -24.41 -11.63
C ALA A 426 15.51 -22.97 -11.43
N ARG A 427 15.97 -22.34 -12.50
CA ARG A 427 16.51 -20.98 -12.46
C ARG A 427 16.18 -20.16 -13.72
N ALA A 428 16.36 -18.84 -13.63
CA ALA A 428 16.09 -17.89 -14.71
C ALA A 428 17.38 -17.14 -15.10
N HIS A 429 17.44 -15.81 -15.24
CA HIS A 429 18.63 -14.95 -15.36
C HIS A 429 19.53 -15.08 -16.63
N GLN A 430 19.41 -16.18 -17.38
CA GLN A 430 20.20 -16.44 -18.60
C GLN A 430 19.26 -16.60 -19.80
N LEU A 431 19.45 -15.74 -20.80
CA LEU A 431 18.75 -15.87 -22.07
C LEU A 431 19.17 -17.17 -22.76
N VAL A 432 18.17 -17.98 -23.10
CA VAL A 432 18.29 -19.18 -23.94
C VAL A 432 17.33 -19.03 -25.11
N MET A 433 17.76 -19.41 -26.31
CA MET A 433 17.00 -19.15 -27.54
C MET A 433 15.68 -19.93 -27.58
N GLU A 434 15.64 -21.09 -26.93
CA GLU A 434 14.52 -22.01 -26.90
C GLU A 434 13.51 -21.69 -25.77
N GLY A 435 13.74 -20.63 -24.99
CA GLY A 435 12.90 -20.24 -23.85
C GLY A 435 13.13 -21.05 -22.57
N TYR A 436 13.58 -22.31 -22.69
CA TYR A 436 14.08 -23.11 -21.57
C TYR A 436 15.20 -24.07 -22.02
N LYS A 437 16.07 -24.48 -21.09
CA LYS A 437 17.16 -25.42 -21.38
C LYS A 437 17.42 -26.36 -20.20
N TRP A 438 17.53 -27.66 -20.50
CA TRP A 438 18.03 -28.64 -19.55
C TRP A 438 19.55 -28.64 -19.53
N HIS A 439 20.13 -28.60 -18.35
CA HIS A 439 21.58 -28.65 -18.14
C HIS A 439 21.96 -29.93 -17.41
N PHE A 440 23.14 -30.46 -17.73
CA PHE A 440 23.79 -31.56 -16.99
C PHE A 440 23.06 -32.93 -17.00
N ASN A 441 22.26 -33.23 -18.02
CA ASN A 441 21.64 -34.56 -18.15
C ASN A 441 22.70 -35.67 -18.29
N GLU A 442 22.76 -36.59 -17.33
CA GLU A 442 23.44 -37.87 -17.47
C GLU A 442 22.56 -38.81 -18.32
N THR A 443 22.59 -38.69 -19.66
CA THR A 443 22.47 -39.77 -20.69
C THR A 443 21.95 -39.26 -22.04
N ASP A 444 22.73 -39.51 -23.09
CA ASP A 444 22.27 -39.54 -24.49
C ASP A 444 21.69 -40.95 -24.76
N ASN A 445 20.58 -41.03 -25.47
CA ASN A 445 19.80 -42.26 -25.69
C ASN A 445 20.49 -43.30 -26.63
N ARG A 446 21.82 -43.31 -26.71
CA ARG A 446 22.60 -44.19 -27.61
C ARG A 446 23.91 -44.73 -27.03
N GLY A 447 24.08 -44.78 -25.71
CA GLY A 447 25.12 -45.63 -25.09
C GLY A 447 26.57 -45.40 -25.57
N ALA A 448 26.91 -44.21 -26.04
CA ALA A 448 28.29 -43.79 -26.27
C ALA A 448 28.76 -42.95 -25.07
N PRO A 449 30.04 -43.03 -24.65
CA PRO A 449 30.54 -42.18 -23.59
C PRO A 449 30.36 -40.73 -24.05
N ALA A 450 29.50 -40.00 -23.35
CA ALA A 450 29.36 -38.57 -23.56
C ALA A 450 30.77 -37.99 -23.48
N LYS A 451 31.19 -37.30 -24.56
CA LYS A 451 32.40 -36.47 -24.52
C LYS A 451 32.37 -35.74 -23.19
N LYS A 452 33.47 -35.81 -22.43
CA LYS A 452 33.65 -35.10 -21.15
C LYS A 452 32.83 -33.81 -21.19
N PRO A 453 31.92 -33.56 -20.23
CA PRO A 453 31.14 -32.34 -20.24
C PRO A 453 32.12 -31.21 -20.46
N GLN A 454 32.07 -30.59 -21.65
CA GLN A 454 32.86 -29.40 -21.86
C GLN A 454 32.35 -28.42 -20.80
N PRO A 455 33.24 -27.68 -20.12
CA PRO A 455 32.83 -26.59 -19.27
C PRO A 455 32.06 -25.63 -20.18
N ASP A 456 30.76 -25.80 -20.13
CA ASP A 456 29.83 -25.19 -21.03
C ASP A 456 29.75 -23.75 -20.52
N TYR A 457 30.40 -22.84 -21.25
CA TYR A 457 30.53 -21.44 -20.90
C TYR A 457 29.15 -20.82 -20.69
N PHE A 458 28.75 -20.53 -19.45
CA PHE A 458 27.43 -19.92 -19.20
C PHE A 458 27.51 -18.81 -18.15
N LEU A 459 27.00 -17.62 -18.54
CA LEU A 459 27.25 -16.27 -18.00
C LEU A 459 26.23 -15.72 -17.00
#